data_AF-A0A016UPV0-F1
#
_entry.id   AF-A0A016UPV0-F1
#
_cell.length_a   1.000
_cell.length_b   1.000
_cell.length_c   1.000
_cell.angle_alpha   90.00
_cell.angle_beta   90.00
_cell.angle_gamma   90.00
#
_symmetry.space_group_name_H-M   'P 1'
#
loop_
_entity.id
_entity.type
_entity.pdbx_description
1 polymer ?
#
loop_
_entity_poly.entity_id
_entity_poly.type
_entity_poly.pdbx_seq_one_letter_code
_entity_poly.pdbx_strand_id
1 'polypeptide(L)'
;MTIIHPVGTKAIANALEISETPEPDGKWKVSRFHPTPILASYLIALFVSEFEYEESYTQRRVRFRVWSTPETKKKRAYGLKGATAYMEFFEEYFGVQDIVTKQGRLLKAFYGFIMRRIGLPMRLRSNLKVL
;
A
#
# COMPACT_ATOMS: atom_id res chain seq x y z
N MET A 1 -9.21 -6.61 -10.73
CA MET A 1 -10.15 -6.07 -9.70
C MET A 1 -10.42 -4.60 -9.99
N THR A 2 -11.61 -4.10 -9.68
CA THR A 2 -12.01 -2.71 -9.93
C THR A 2 -12.55 -2.08 -8.64
N ILE A 3 -12.13 -0.85 -8.34
CA ILE A 3 -12.57 -0.07 -7.17
C ILE A 3 -13.12 1.27 -7.66
N ILE A 4 -14.32 1.63 -7.23
CA ILE A 4 -14.93 2.94 -7.48
C ILE A 4 -14.83 3.76 -6.20
N HIS A 5 -14.29 4.98 -6.29
CA HIS A 5 -14.02 5.83 -5.12
C HIS A 5 -14.14 7.32 -5.48
N PRO A 6 -14.38 8.21 -4.49
CA PRO A 6 -14.60 9.63 -4.77
C PRO A 6 -13.32 10.30 -5.30
N VAL A 7 -13.52 11.31 -6.14
CA VAL A 7 -12.43 12.16 -6.63
C VAL A 7 -11.69 12.82 -5.45
N GLY A 8 -10.35 12.85 -5.50
CA GLY A 8 -9.48 13.31 -4.40
C GLY A 8 -8.87 12.19 -3.55
N THR A 9 -9.46 11.00 -3.51
CA THR A 9 -8.90 9.83 -2.78
C THR A 9 -8.07 8.93 -3.71
N LYS A 10 -7.19 8.06 -3.21
CA LYS A 10 -6.43 7.07 -3.99
C LYS A 10 -6.80 5.67 -3.53
N ALA A 11 -7.10 4.78 -4.47
CA ALA A 11 -7.34 3.37 -4.18
C ALA A 11 -6.03 2.58 -4.24
N ILE A 12 -5.85 1.68 -3.28
CA ILE A 12 -4.68 0.83 -3.11
C ILE A 12 -5.16 -0.60 -2.96
N ALA A 13 -4.45 -1.50 -3.63
CA ALA A 13 -4.62 -2.92 -3.52
C ALA A 13 -3.28 -3.64 -3.61
N ASN A 14 -3.30 -4.93 -3.27
CA ASN A 14 -2.16 -5.85 -3.48
C ASN A 14 -1.67 -5.85 -4.94
N ALA A 15 -2.60 -5.74 -5.89
CA ALA A 15 -2.28 -5.73 -7.31
C ALA A 15 -1.71 -4.39 -7.79
N LEU A 16 -1.00 -4.45 -8.92
CA LEU A 16 -0.58 -3.30 -9.69
C LEU A 16 -1.80 -2.59 -10.29
N GLU A 17 -1.82 -1.26 -10.17
CA GLU A 17 -2.80 -0.41 -10.86
C GLU A 17 -2.58 -0.44 -12.38
N ILE A 18 -3.68 -0.56 -13.13
CA ILE A 18 -3.71 -0.53 -14.60
C ILE A 18 -4.07 0.87 -15.07
N SER A 19 -5.17 1.42 -14.54
CA SER A 19 -5.73 2.68 -15.00
C SER A 19 -6.60 3.32 -13.92
N GLU A 20 -6.64 4.64 -13.92
CA GLU A 20 -7.54 5.45 -13.12
C GLU A 20 -8.32 6.37 -14.07
N THR A 21 -9.64 6.18 -14.15
CA THR A 21 -10.51 6.95 -15.05
C THR A 21 -11.62 7.63 -14.25
N PRO A 22 -11.81 8.96 -14.38
CA PRO A 22 -12.95 9.63 -13.78
C PRO A 22 -14.25 9.17 -14.46
N GLU A 23 -15.32 9.07 -13.67
CA GLU A 23 -16.65 8.77 -14.19
C GLU A 23 -17.26 10.04 -14.82
N PRO A 24 -18.17 9.93 -15.82
CA PRO A 24 -18.74 11.10 -16.51
C PRO A 24 -19.43 12.12 -15.60
N ASP A 25 -19.94 11.70 -14.43
CA ASP A 25 -20.58 12.58 -13.43
C ASP A 25 -19.58 13.40 -12.59
N GLY A 26 -18.26 13.18 -12.77
CA GLY A 26 -17.19 13.97 -12.15
C GLY A 26 -17.02 13.81 -10.63
N LYS A 27 -17.89 13.05 -9.94
CA LYS A 27 -17.85 12.82 -8.49
C LYS A 27 -17.04 11.58 -8.09
N TRP A 28 -17.05 10.57 -8.96
CA TRP A 28 -16.42 9.28 -8.73
C TRP A 28 -15.33 9.01 -9.75
N LYS A 29 -14.40 8.14 -9.38
CA LYS A 29 -13.38 7.61 -10.26
C LYS A 29 -13.22 6.12 -10.07
N VAL A 30 -12.81 5.48 -11.16
CA VAL A 30 -12.68 4.04 -11.27
C VAL A 30 -11.21 3.68 -11.40
N SER A 31 -10.70 2.97 -10.39
CA SER A 31 -9.35 2.42 -10.37
C SER A 31 -9.39 0.93 -10.71
N ARG A 32 -8.68 0.53 -11.77
CA ARG A 32 -8.55 -0.87 -12.19
C ARG A 32 -7.19 -1.42 -11.81
N PHE A 33 -7.16 -2.68 -11.37
CA PHE A 33 -5.95 -3.39 -10.94
C PHE A 33 -5.82 -4.73 -11.65
N HIS A 34 -4.57 -5.13 -11.87
CA HIS A 34 -4.21 -6.43 -12.42
C HIS A 34 -4.76 -7.59 -11.57
N PRO A 35 -4.97 -8.78 -12.16
CA PRO A 35 -5.23 -9.99 -11.39
C PRO A 35 -4.06 -10.28 -10.45
N THR A 36 -4.35 -10.60 -9.19
CA THR A 36 -3.34 -11.13 -8.28
C THR A 36 -3.12 -12.62 -8.56
N PRO A 37 -1.93 -13.18 -8.22
CA PRO A 37 -1.77 -14.63 -8.16
C PRO A 37 -2.73 -15.25 -7.13
N ILE A 38 -2.79 -16.58 -7.09
CA ILE A 38 -3.59 -17.31 -6.09
C ILE A 38 -3.10 -16.93 -4.70
N LEU A 39 -3.94 -16.23 -3.95
CA LEU A 39 -3.69 -15.79 -2.58
C LEU A 39 -4.81 -16.30 -1.69
N ALA A 40 -4.47 -16.59 -0.42
CA ALA A 40 -5.49 -16.86 0.58
C ALA A 40 -6.37 -15.62 0.80
N SER A 41 -7.65 -15.83 1.07
CA SER A 41 -8.65 -14.74 1.20
C SER A 41 -8.28 -13.70 2.25
N TYR A 42 -7.61 -14.11 3.33
CA TYR A 42 -7.17 -13.22 4.41
C TYR A 42 -5.98 -12.32 4.05
N LEU A 43 -5.29 -12.58 2.93
CA LEU A 43 -4.18 -11.75 2.45
C LEU A 43 -4.64 -10.60 1.56
N ILE A 44 -5.92 -10.56 1.18
CA ILE A 44 -6.47 -9.50 0.35
C ILE A 44 -6.54 -8.22 1.18
N ALA A 45 -5.82 -7.18 0.74
CA ALA A 45 -5.88 -5.85 1.34
C ALA A 45 -6.30 -4.81 0.29
N LEU A 46 -7.24 -3.96 0.70
CA LEU A 46 -7.83 -2.88 -0.08
C LEU A 46 -7.90 -1.64 0.79
N PHE A 47 -7.53 -0.48 0.25
CA PHE A 47 -7.53 0.75 1.01
C PHE A 47 -7.83 1.94 0.10
N VAL A 48 -8.67 2.87 0.56
CA VAL A 48 -8.99 4.11 -0.16
C VAL A 48 -8.71 5.27 0.77
N SER A 49 -7.79 6.16 0.39
CA SER A 49 -7.46 7.33 1.21
C SER A 49 -6.85 8.47 0.42
N GLU A 50 -6.82 9.65 1.02
CA GLU A 50 -6.16 10.86 0.49
C GLU A 50 -4.64 10.85 0.76
N PHE A 51 -4.05 9.68 1.04
CA PHE A 51 -2.62 9.62 1.37
C PHE A 51 -1.76 9.80 0.13
N GLU A 52 -0.67 10.54 0.33
CA GLU A 52 0.40 10.61 -0.64
C GLU A 52 1.39 9.45 -0.41
N TYR A 53 2.08 9.08 -1.49
CA TYR A 53 3.14 8.08 -1.44
C TYR A 53 4.46 8.64 -1.96
N GLU A 54 5.52 7.97 -1.57
CA GLU A 54 6.84 8.08 -2.20
C GLU A 54 7.22 6.69 -2.71
N GLU A 55 7.85 6.63 -3.87
CA GLU A 55 8.20 5.36 -4.52
C GLU A 55 9.70 5.26 -4.83
N SER A 56 10.22 4.04 -4.73
CA SER A 56 11.59 3.69 -5.07
C SER A 56 11.59 2.32 -5.74
N TYR A 57 12.65 2.05 -6.50
CA TYR A 57 12.83 0.82 -7.23
C TYR A 57 14.08 0.13 -6.71
N THR A 58 14.00 -1.19 -6.51
CA THR A 58 15.20 -2.01 -6.28
C THR A 58 16.02 -2.12 -7.56
N GLN A 59 17.26 -2.63 -7.44
CA GLN A 59 18.11 -2.91 -8.62
C GLN A 59 17.43 -3.80 -9.67
N ARG A 60 16.46 -4.61 -9.23
CA ARG A 60 15.68 -5.55 -10.05
C ARG A 60 14.34 -5.01 -10.53
N ARG A 61 14.11 -3.70 -10.41
CA ARG A 61 12.89 -2.99 -10.82
C ARG A 61 11.62 -3.38 -10.04
N VAL A 62 11.75 -3.95 -8.83
CA VAL A 62 10.60 -4.15 -7.93
C VAL A 62 10.21 -2.80 -7.34
N ARG A 63 8.93 -2.44 -7.44
CA ARG A 63 8.43 -1.13 -7.00
C ARG A 63 8.03 -1.16 -5.53
N PHE A 64 8.70 -0.34 -4.71
CA PHE A 64 8.36 -0.09 -3.32
C PHE A 64 7.65 1.25 -3.17
N ARG A 65 6.55 1.26 -2.40
CA ARG A 65 5.82 2.48 -2.06
C ARG A 65 5.60 2.61 -0.57
N VAL A 66 5.81 3.82 -0.06
CA VAL A 66 5.49 4.17 1.33
C VAL A 66 4.44 5.28 1.32
N TRP A 67 3.28 4.99 1.90
CA TRP A 67 2.11 5.85 1.96
C TRP A 67 2.02 6.51 3.34
N SER A 68 1.76 7.83 3.40
CA SER A 68 1.45 8.49 4.67
C SER A 68 0.60 9.74 4.53
N THR A 69 0.17 10.28 5.66
CA THR A 69 -0.36 11.64 5.73
C THR A 69 0.71 12.68 5.41
N PRO A 70 0.34 13.88 4.94
CA PRO A 70 1.29 14.95 4.62
C PRO A 70 2.17 15.36 5.81
N GLU A 71 1.64 15.32 7.03
CA GLU A 71 2.38 15.63 8.27
C GLU A 71 3.63 14.77 8.49
N THR A 72 3.57 13.49 8.12
CA THR A 72 4.67 12.53 8.33
C THR A 72 5.50 12.28 7.08
N LYS A 73 5.38 13.14 6.04
CA LYS A 73 6.05 12.99 4.75
C LYS A 73 7.57 12.86 4.89
N LYS A 74 8.19 13.62 5.80
CA LYS A 74 9.64 13.59 6.05
C LYS A 74 10.19 12.21 6.46
N LYS A 75 9.34 11.34 7.03
CA LYS A 75 9.74 9.99 7.47
C LYS A 75 9.63 8.92 6.36
N ARG A 76 9.01 9.24 5.22
CA ARG A 76 8.80 8.30 4.10
C ARG A 76 10.12 7.83 3.50
N ALA A 77 10.99 8.76 3.14
CA ALA A 77 12.29 8.47 2.52
C ALA A 77 13.14 7.50 3.36
N TYR A 78 13.18 7.68 4.69
CA TYR A 78 13.89 6.77 5.58
C TYR A 78 13.28 5.37 5.59
N GLY A 79 11.95 5.26 5.72
CA GLY A 79 11.25 3.99 5.69
C GLY A 79 11.37 3.27 4.35
N LEU A 80 11.40 4.02 3.25
CA LEU A 80 11.55 3.52 1.90
C LEU A 80 12.97 2.97 1.66
N LYS A 81 14.00 3.74 2.06
CA LYS A 81 15.41 3.30 1.98
C LYS A 81 15.64 2.02 2.80
N GLY A 82 15.11 1.96 4.01
CA GLY A 82 15.18 0.76 4.85
C GLY A 82 14.47 -0.43 4.21
N ALA A 83 13.23 -0.25 3.73
CA ALA A 83 12.46 -1.33 3.11
C ALA A 83 13.16 -1.92 1.87
N THR A 84 13.69 -1.06 1.00
CA THR A 84 14.47 -1.49 -0.18
C THR A 84 15.72 -2.26 0.23
N ALA A 85 16.50 -1.74 1.17
CA ALA A 85 17.74 -2.40 1.62
C ALA A 85 17.48 -3.77 2.28
N TYR A 86 16.46 -3.88 3.13
CA TYR A 86 16.11 -5.16 3.74
C TYR A 86 15.60 -6.17 2.72
N MET A 87 14.86 -5.70 1.69
CA MET A 87 14.39 -6.60 0.64
C MET A 87 15.55 -7.18 -0.17
N GLU A 88 16.48 -6.34 -0.61
CA GLU A 88 17.66 -6.78 -1.35
C GLU A 88 18.49 -7.77 -0.52
N PHE A 89 18.66 -7.49 0.78
CA PHE A 89 19.31 -8.40 1.71
C PHE A 89 18.60 -9.75 1.83
N PHE A 90 17.27 -9.78 1.97
CA PHE A 90 16.54 -11.06 2.10
C PHE A 90 16.54 -11.87 0.80
N GLU A 91 16.47 -11.22 -0.35
CA GLU A 91 16.60 -11.91 -1.64
C GLU A 91 17.97 -12.59 -1.78
N GLU A 92 19.04 -11.91 -1.38
CA GLU A 92 20.39 -12.47 -1.38
C GLU A 92 20.54 -13.60 -0.34
N TYR A 93 20.06 -13.37 0.88
CA TYR A 93 20.18 -14.31 1.99
C TYR A 93 19.45 -15.63 1.74
N PHE A 94 18.21 -15.58 1.25
CA PHE A 94 17.42 -16.79 1.00
C PHE A 94 17.66 -17.37 -0.40
N GLY A 95 18.28 -16.62 -1.31
CA GLY A 95 18.44 -17.01 -2.72
C GLY A 95 17.10 -17.15 -3.47
N VAL A 96 16.01 -16.63 -2.91
CA VAL A 96 14.65 -16.70 -3.47
C VAL A 96 14.21 -15.30 -3.88
N GLN A 97 13.67 -15.20 -5.08
CA GLN A 97 13.19 -13.94 -5.66
C GLN A 97 11.72 -13.71 -5.30
N ASP A 98 11.35 -12.44 -5.13
CA ASP A 98 9.94 -12.09 -4.96
C ASP A 98 9.17 -12.31 -6.25
N ILE A 99 7.98 -12.90 -6.13
CA ILE A 99 7.07 -13.12 -7.24
C ILE A 99 6.23 -11.87 -7.56
N VAL A 100 6.14 -10.92 -6.61
CA VAL A 100 5.27 -9.75 -6.74
C VAL A 100 6.05 -8.51 -7.16
N THR A 101 5.59 -7.86 -8.24
CA THR A 101 6.25 -6.67 -8.82
C THR A 101 6.05 -5.37 -8.03
N LYS A 102 5.10 -5.35 -7.07
CA LYS A 102 4.76 -4.17 -6.26
C LYS A 102 4.59 -4.53 -4.80
N GLN A 103 5.25 -3.78 -3.93
CA GLN A 103 5.03 -3.78 -2.50
C GLN A 103 4.62 -2.39 -1.99
N GLY A 104 3.50 -2.32 -1.28
CA GLY A 104 2.99 -1.09 -0.67
C GLY A 104 3.00 -1.17 0.85
N ARG A 105 3.60 -0.18 1.52
CA ARG A 105 3.57 -0.03 2.98
C ARG A 105 2.84 1.25 3.38
N LEU A 106 1.96 1.17 4.36
CA LEU A 106 1.28 2.32 4.96
C LEU A 106 1.97 2.67 6.29
N LEU A 107 2.55 3.88 6.40
CA LEU A 107 3.28 4.30 7.60
C LEU A 107 2.41 4.31 8.87
N LYS A 108 1.11 4.67 8.74
CA LYS A 108 0.16 4.55 9.86
C LYS A 108 -0.21 3.09 10.19
N ALA A 109 -0.23 2.21 9.20
CA ALA A 109 -0.61 0.80 9.40
C ALA A 109 0.56 -0.09 9.86
N PHE A 110 1.81 0.33 9.62
CA PHE A 110 2.99 -0.43 10.07
C PHE A 110 3.08 -0.49 11.60
N TYR A 111 2.74 0.62 12.28
CA TYR A 111 2.56 0.58 13.73
C TYR A 111 1.33 -0.24 14.13
N GLY A 112 0.18 -0.08 13.46
CA GLY A 112 -1.06 -0.76 13.82
C GLY A 112 -1.01 -2.29 13.70
N PHE A 113 -0.40 -2.84 12.64
CA PHE A 113 -0.37 -4.29 12.40
C PHE A 113 0.67 -5.01 13.26
N ILE A 114 1.83 -4.40 13.49
CA ILE A 114 2.87 -4.96 14.38
C ILE A 114 2.49 -4.76 15.86
N MET A 115 1.98 -3.59 16.26
CA MET A 115 1.62 -3.32 17.67
C MET A 115 0.35 -4.06 18.13
N ARG A 116 -0.60 -4.36 17.23
CA ARG A 116 -1.79 -5.16 17.61
C ARG A 116 -1.41 -6.61 17.94
N ARG A 117 -0.23 -7.08 17.52
CA ARG A 117 0.33 -8.39 17.91
C ARG A 117 1.15 -8.34 19.21
N ILE A 118 1.46 -7.17 19.76
CA ILE A 118 2.30 -6.97 20.98
C ILE A 118 1.50 -6.27 22.12
N GLY A 119 0.17 -6.27 22.08
CA GLY A 119 -0.66 -5.97 23.27
C GLY A 119 -0.68 -4.53 23.78
N LEU A 120 -0.18 -3.54 23.04
CA LEU A 120 -0.29 -2.12 23.43
C LEU A 120 -1.56 -1.48 22.87
N PRO A 121 -2.44 -0.86 23.70
CA PRO A 121 -3.68 -0.25 23.22
C PRO A 121 -3.39 1.06 22.47
N MET A 122 -3.82 1.15 21.20
CA MET A 122 -3.87 2.40 20.45
C MET A 122 -5.30 2.72 20.03
N ARG A 123 -5.78 3.90 20.42
CA ARG A 123 -7.10 4.43 20.12
C ARG A 123 -7.15 4.95 18.68
N LEU A 124 -7.69 4.16 17.75
CA LEU A 124 -8.12 4.68 16.45
C LEU A 124 -9.33 5.60 16.68
N ARG A 125 -9.25 6.87 16.27
CA ARG A 125 -10.46 7.66 16.00
C ARG A 125 -11.07 7.09 14.72
N SER A 126 -12.04 6.19 14.90
CA SER A 126 -12.85 5.57 13.87
C SER A 126 -13.86 6.58 13.31
N ASN A 127 -13.73 6.91 12.02
CA ASN A 127 -14.83 7.46 11.21
C ASN A 127 -15.06 6.56 9.99
N LEU A 128 -15.13 5.25 10.22
CA LEU A 128 -15.63 4.29 9.23
C LEU A 128 -16.83 3.59 9.87
N LYS A 129 -18.04 4.00 9.50
CA LYS A 129 -19.23 3.15 9.60
C LYS A 129 -19.26 2.34 8.31
N VAL A 130 -19.03 1.04 8.42
CA VAL A 130 -19.31 0.08 7.36
C VAL A 130 -20.75 -0.40 7.60
N LEU A 131 -21.64 -0.10 6.66
CA LEU A 131 -22.87 -0.85 6.42
C LEU A 131 -22.62 -1.77 5.23
#